data_AF-A0A1C6KI94-F1
#
_entry.id   AF-A0A1C6KI94-F1
#
_cell.length_a   1.000
_cell.length_b   1.000
_cell.length_c   1.000
_cell.angle_alpha   90.00
_cell.angle_beta   90.00
_cell.angle_gamma   90.00
#
_symmetry.space_group_name_H-M   'P 1'
#
loop_
_entity.id
_entity.type
_entity.pdbx_description
1 polymer ?
#
loop_
_entity_poly.entity_id
_entity_poly.type
_entity_poly.pdbx_seq_one_letter_code
_entity_poly.pdbx_strand_id
1 'polypeptide(L)'
;MNEIRDLIIGIDFGKDYSQICYYDRKGEEPCSVSMKVGAQEFEAPTCICRRGEHKEYTIGLEAVYFAREKGGQMVDDLYGICKKEDSVQILGEQVEPWELLQVFLEGMLKFLGVADLVKNTKCLVITSPELEDPQVKNMEKACQAIGFSKNQYMLIDHGESFYYYSLTQKRETWNRSIGWYSFHQDEVKFQQLTMDSSTRPVLVRLEEPKKTVLPSLTAPEEEGEKAVEARDEAFRDFIKETLGTGLFSSIQITGYGFSPDWAKISIGSLCMQRRKVYYGNNLFAKGACAAGKERLEDKILKGYRYMSPALVLKDVGMEMRVMGAPAYYPLIEAGKNWYECKAGCELILDDITELVFVVGTFGEKHKKKVIMGLPGLPERPNKTTRLSLALAYVSQKKCRVVVKDLGFGEMFPSSGKVWDELVEW
;
A
#
# COMPACT_ATOMS: atom_id res chain seq x y z
N MET A 1 9.96 -15.57 19.56
CA MET A 1 9.08 -16.13 18.52
C MET A 1 9.07 -17.64 18.69
N ASN A 2 7.90 -18.28 18.66
CA ASN A 2 7.78 -19.74 18.87
C ASN A 2 7.89 -20.55 17.56
N GLU A 3 7.70 -19.90 16.43
CA GLU A 3 7.72 -20.51 15.10
C GLU A 3 8.84 -19.92 14.26
N ILE A 4 9.47 -20.77 13.46
CA ILE A 4 10.65 -20.40 12.66
C ILE A 4 10.50 -20.85 11.20
N ARG A 5 9.30 -21.28 10.79
CA ARG A 5 8.96 -21.74 9.43
C ARG A 5 7.57 -21.23 9.04
N ASP A 6 7.33 -21.12 7.74
CA ASP A 6 6.09 -20.61 7.16
C ASP A 6 5.60 -19.29 7.79
N LEU A 7 6.55 -18.39 8.06
CA LEU A 7 6.30 -17.10 8.68
C LEU A 7 5.43 -16.24 7.77
N ILE A 8 4.48 -15.56 8.38
CA ILE A 8 3.71 -14.48 7.76
C ILE A 8 4.10 -13.21 8.51
N ILE A 9 4.68 -12.27 7.79
CA ILE A 9 5.27 -11.05 8.33
C ILE A 9 4.50 -9.86 7.78
N GLY A 10 4.16 -8.91 8.65
CA GLY A 10 3.59 -7.61 8.27
C GLY A 10 4.55 -6.50 8.65
N ILE A 11 4.95 -5.66 7.70
CA ILE A 11 5.71 -4.43 7.96
C ILE A 11 4.83 -3.24 7.63
N ASP A 12 4.67 -2.33 8.58
CA ASP A 12 4.22 -0.97 8.31
C ASP A 12 5.44 -0.10 8.01
N PHE A 13 5.57 0.33 6.76
CA PHE A 13 6.55 1.30 6.30
C PHE A 13 5.91 2.70 6.31
N GLY A 14 5.89 3.32 7.48
CA GLY A 14 5.31 4.64 7.70
C GLY A 14 6.30 5.77 7.42
N LYS A 15 5.80 7.02 7.40
CA LYS A 15 6.60 8.22 7.08
C LYS A 15 7.70 8.46 8.12
N ASP A 16 7.30 8.57 9.38
CA ASP A 16 8.20 8.91 10.49
C ASP A 16 8.64 7.66 11.26
N TYR A 17 7.72 6.71 11.41
CA TYR A 17 7.94 5.46 12.14
C TYR A 17 7.42 4.27 11.35
N SER A 18 8.08 3.14 11.53
CA SER A 18 7.76 1.84 10.95
C SER A 18 7.64 0.80 12.05
N GLN A 19 6.87 -0.26 11.77
CA GLN A 19 6.65 -1.36 12.71
C GLN A 19 6.68 -2.69 11.99
N ILE A 20 7.02 -3.76 12.72
CA ILE A 20 6.99 -5.13 12.20
C ILE A 20 6.19 -6.04 13.12
N CYS A 21 5.39 -6.89 12.51
CA CYS A 21 4.60 -7.93 13.15
C CYS A 21 4.86 -9.28 12.47
N TYR A 22 4.61 -10.36 13.19
CA TYR A 22 4.49 -11.70 12.64
C TYR A 22 3.20 -12.35 13.11
N TYR A 23 2.70 -13.33 12.39
CA TYR A 23 1.51 -14.07 12.81
C TYR A 23 1.90 -15.14 13.83
N ASP A 24 1.46 -15.02 15.08
CA ASP A 24 1.62 -16.07 16.07
C ASP A 24 0.51 -17.11 15.90
N ARG A 25 0.82 -18.25 15.30
CA ARG A 25 -0.18 -19.31 15.09
C ARG A 25 -0.70 -19.90 16.38
N LYS A 26 0.05 -19.85 17.49
CA LYS A 26 -0.43 -20.34 18.78
C LYS A 26 -1.45 -19.39 19.40
N GLY A 27 -1.22 -18.09 19.27
CA GLY A 27 -2.16 -17.04 19.69
C GLY A 27 -3.30 -16.80 18.69
N GLU A 28 -3.18 -17.34 17.47
CA GLU A 28 -4.07 -17.07 16.33
C GLU A 28 -4.20 -15.57 16.01
N GLU A 29 -3.15 -14.80 16.25
CA GLU A 29 -3.16 -13.34 16.07
C GLU A 29 -1.81 -12.77 15.59
N PRO A 30 -1.82 -11.61 14.92
CA PRO A 30 -0.61 -10.85 14.66
C PRO A 30 0.02 -10.29 15.96
N CYS A 31 1.31 -10.58 16.17
CA CYS A 31 2.10 -10.07 17.30
C CYS A 31 3.14 -9.05 16.83
N SER A 32 3.19 -7.91 17.51
CA SER A 32 4.20 -6.86 17.27
C SER A 32 5.56 -7.27 17.82
N VAL A 33 6.62 -6.94 17.08
CA VAL A 33 8.00 -7.20 17.47
C VAL A 33 8.55 -5.96 18.17
N SER A 34 9.17 -6.14 19.33
CA SER A 34 9.81 -5.01 20.01
C SER A 34 11.19 -4.71 19.40
N MET A 35 11.47 -3.42 19.21
CA MET A 35 12.73 -2.89 18.72
C MET A 35 13.84 -2.94 19.78
N LYS A 36 13.48 -3.15 21.05
CA LYS A 36 14.42 -3.19 22.17
C LYS A 36 14.08 -4.33 23.11
N VAL A 37 15.03 -5.25 23.27
CA VAL A 37 14.88 -6.44 24.11
C VAL A 37 14.49 -6.03 25.54
N GLY A 38 13.38 -6.58 26.04
CA GLY A 38 12.88 -6.31 27.39
C GLY A 38 12.09 -5.01 27.54
N ALA A 39 11.89 -4.23 26.48
CA ALA A 39 11.02 -3.06 26.47
C ALA A 39 9.74 -3.32 25.65
N GLN A 40 8.73 -2.47 25.84
CA GLN A 40 7.54 -2.43 24.98
C GLN A 40 7.64 -1.31 23.94
N GLU A 41 8.80 -1.20 23.30
CA GLU A 41 9.05 -0.26 22.21
C GLU A 41 8.84 -1.00 20.89
N PHE A 42 7.78 -0.67 20.14
CA PHE A 42 7.39 -1.37 18.90
C PHE A 42 7.60 -0.54 17.64
N GLU A 43 8.00 0.72 17.78
CA GLU A 43 8.18 1.67 16.69
C GLU A 43 9.66 1.87 16.43
N ALA A 44 10.08 1.73 15.18
CA ALA A 44 11.39 2.12 14.70
C ALA A 44 11.25 3.42 13.88
N PRO A 45 12.05 4.46 14.15
CA PRO A 45 12.14 5.59 13.23
C PRO A 45 12.41 5.10 11.79
N THR A 46 11.69 5.63 10.79
CA THR A 46 11.86 5.24 9.38
C THR A 46 13.11 5.90 8.79
N CYS A 47 14.27 5.54 9.31
CA CYS A 47 15.55 6.11 8.92
C CYS A 47 16.67 5.08 8.91
N ILE A 48 17.73 5.41 8.17
CA ILE A 48 19.00 4.71 8.18
C ILE A 48 20.13 5.69 8.43
N CYS A 49 21.27 5.19 8.91
CA CYS A 49 22.48 5.97 9.06
C CYS A 49 23.64 5.23 8.41
N ARG A 50 24.34 5.93 7.53
CA ARG A 50 25.52 5.41 6.85
C ARG A 50 26.77 5.74 7.66
N ARG A 51 27.44 4.72 8.17
CA ARG A 51 28.69 4.86 8.95
C ARG A 51 29.84 5.16 7.98
N GLY A 52 30.56 6.27 8.19
CA GLY A 52 31.60 6.75 7.27
C GLY A 52 32.78 5.79 7.11
N GLU A 53 33.26 5.19 8.20
CA GLU A 53 34.50 4.39 8.19
C GLU A 53 34.35 2.96 7.64
N HIS A 54 33.15 2.36 7.68
CA HIS A 54 32.99 0.90 7.48
C HIS A 54 32.09 0.47 6.33
N LYS A 55 31.57 1.41 5.55
CA LYS A 55 30.56 1.11 4.53
C LYS A 55 29.22 0.49 5.01
N GLU A 56 29.01 0.45 6.33
CA GLU A 56 27.85 -0.18 6.96
C GLU A 56 26.69 0.80 7.18
N TYR A 57 25.48 0.27 7.13
CA TYR A 57 24.27 0.97 7.51
C TYR A 57 23.68 0.42 8.81
N THR A 58 23.15 1.33 9.64
CA THR A 58 22.29 1.02 10.79
C THR A 58 20.89 1.58 10.54
N ILE A 59 19.87 1.09 11.25
CA ILE A 59 18.47 1.51 11.03
C ILE A 59 17.81 1.99 12.34
N GLY A 60 16.71 2.73 12.23
CA GLY A 60 15.85 3.06 13.37
C GLY A 60 16.58 3.79 14.51
N LEU A 61 16.36 3.34 15.76
CA LEU A 61 16.98 3.96 16.94
C LEU A 61 18.51 3.92 16.90
N GLU A 62 19.09 2.87 16.32
CA GLU A 62 20.53 2.75 16.13
C GLU A 62 21.03 3.80 15.13
N ALA A 63 20.30 4.01 14.03
CA ALA A 63 20.62 5.08 13.07
C ALA A 63 20.63 6.47 13.72
N VAL A 64 19.60 6.77 14.52
CA VAL A 64 19.51 8.04 15.25
C VAL A 64 20.70 8.21 16.22
N TYR A 65 21.05 7.16 16.96
CA TYR A 65 22.19 7.17 17.88
C TYR A 65 23.52 7.43 17.15
N PHE A 66 23.81 6.68 16.08
CA PHE A 66 25.07 6.81 15.36
C PHE A 66 25.22 8.14 14.62
N ALA A 67 24.13 8.67 14.07
CA ALA A 67 24.14 9.99 13.44
C ALA A 67 24.51 11.10 14.45
N ARG A 68 23.96 11.03 15.67
CA ARG A 68 24.21 12.03 16.72
C ARG A 68 25.58 11.87 17.39
N GLU A 69 25.95 10.65 17.76
CA GLU A 69 27.07 10.40 18.68
C GLU A 69 28.35 9.91 17.98
N LYS A 70 28.27 9.44 16.74
CA LYS A 70 29.36 8.73 16.05
C LYS A 70 29.67 9.24 14.63
N GLY A 71 29.02 10.31 14.17
CA GLY A 71 29.41 11.02 12.94
C GLY A 71 29.05 10.32 11.62
N GLY A 72 27.90 9.64 11.53
CA GLY A 72 27.39 9.07 10.28
C GLY A 72 26.44 10.01 9.50
N GLN A 73 26.24 9.77 8.21
CA GLN A 73 25.24 10.49 7.43
C GLN A 73 23.86 9.85 7.63
N MET A 74 22.94 10.60 8.23
CA MET A 74 21.56 10.17 8.41
C MET A 74 20.76 10.34 7.11
N VAL A 75 19.86 9.40 6.87
CA VAL A 75 18.81 9.47 5.87
C VAL A 75 17.48 9.26 6.60
N ASP A 76 16.80 10.36 6.90
CA ASP A 76 15.60 10.42 7.73
C ASP A 76 14.29 10.52 6.95
N ASP A 77 14.34 10.89 5.66
CA ASP A 77 13.18 10.84 4.74
C ASP A 77 13.23 9.63 3.80
N LEU A 78 13.38 8.42 4.36
CA LEU A 78 13.35 7.19 3.54
C LEU A 78 12.03 7.02 2.79
N TYR A 79 10.93 7.44 3.41
CA TYR A 79 9.61 7.41 2.80
C TYR A 79 9.52 8.31 1.55
N GLY A 80 10.01 9.56 1.61
CA GLY A 80 10.07 10.44 0.44
C GLY A 80 11.08 9.96 -0.60
N ILE A 81 12.23 9.43 -0.17
CA ILE A 81 13.25 8.90 -1.08
C ILE A 81 12.73 7.71 -1.89
N CYS A 82 12.00 6.77 -1.27
CA CYS A 82 11.50 5.60 -2.00
C CYS A 82 10.49 5.96 -3.10
N LYS A 83 9.96 7.19 -3.12
CA LYS A 83 9.09 7.70 -4.19
C LYS A 83 9.85 8.29 -5.38
N LYS A 84 11.18 8.37 -5.32
CA LYS A 84 12.01 8.90 -6.41
C LYS A 84 12.32 7.82 -7.44
N GLU A 85 12.41 8.23 -8.71
CA GLU A 85 12.96 7.38 -9.78
C GLU A 85 14.47 7.55 -9.91
N ASP A 86 14.98 8.76 -9.64
CA ASP A 86 16.41 9.07 -9.73
C ASP A 86 17.19 8.66 -8.48
N SER A 87 18.46 8.33 -8.68
CA SER A 87 19.43 8.06 -7.62
C SER A 87 19.60 9.28 -6.70
N VAL A 88 19.98 9.01 -5.46
CA VAL A 88 20.28 10.02 -4.43
C VAL A 88 21.75 9.97 -4.03
N GLN A 89 22.28 11.10 -3.54
CA GLN A 89 23.67 11.24 -3.12
C GLN A 89 23.85 10.93 -1.64
N ILE A 90 24.61 9.88 -1.32
CA ILE A 90 25.00 9.51 0.04
C ILE A 90 26.53 9.44 0.10
N LEU A 91 27.15 10.30 0.91
CA LEU A 91 28.60 10.42 1.09
C LEU A 91 29.37 10.56 -0.24
N GLY A 92 28.77 11.20 -1.25
CA GLY A 92 29.36 11.37 -2.59
C GLY A 92 29.17 10.19 -3.54
N GLU A 93 28.48 9.13 -3.11
CA GLU A 93 28.09 7.99 -3.95
C GLU A 93 26.64 8.18 -4.44
N GLN A 94 26.40 7.86 -5.72
CA GLN A 94 25.03 7.73 -6.25
C GLN A 94 24.46 6.39 -5.79
N VAL A 95 23.32 6.43 -5.11
CA VAL A 95 22.65 5.25 -4.56
C VAL A 95 21.19 5.25 -5.03
N GLU A 96 20.72 4.11 -5.48
CA GLU A 96 19.33 3.98 -5.92
C GLU A 96 18.39 3.95 -4.70
N PRO A 97 17.18 4.52 -4.78
CA PRO A 97 16.22 4.50 -3.69
C PRO A 97 15.89 3.09 -3.15
N TRP A 98 15.84 2.09 -4.03
CA TRP A 98 15.56 0.70 -3.63
C TRP A 98 16.68 0.06 -2.81
N GLU A 99 17.94 0.50 -2.98
CA GLU A 99 19.07 -0.02 -2.19
C GLU A 99 18.97 0.46 -0.73
N LEU A 100 18.60 1.72 -0.53
CA LEU A 100 18.36 2.28 0.82
C LEU A 100 17.16 1.60 1.49
N LEU A 101 16.10 1.34 0.72
CA LEU A 101 14.94 0.63 1.20
C LEU A 101 15.26 -0.84 1.55
N GLN A 102 16.06 -1.53 0.73
CA GLN A 102 16.54 -2.88 1.04
C GLN A 102 17.23 -2.91 2.40
N VAL A 103 18.18 -2.00 2.64
CA VAL A 103 18.89 -1.90 3.93
C VAL A 103 17.90 -1.77 5.08
N PHE A 104 16.91 -0.88 4.95
CA PHE A 104 15.90 -0.67 5.98
C PHE A 104 15.07 -1.92 6.24
N LEU A 105 14.55 -2.55 5.19
CA LEU A 105 13.73 -3.76 5.30
C LEU A 105 14.51 -4.94 5.87
N GLU A 106 15.75 -5.18 5.43
CA GLU A 106 16.63 -6.20 6.01
C GLU A 106 16.88 -5.95 7.50
N GLY A 107 17.11 -4.69 7.89
CA GLY A 107 17.24 -4.30 9.28
C GLY A 107 15.98 -4.61 10.09
N MET A 108 14.80 -4.25 9.57
CA MET A 108 13.51 -4.53 10.22
C MET A 108 13.29 -6.03 10.41
N LEU A 109 13.60 -6.81 9.37
CA LEU A 109 13.47 -8.27 9.35
C LEU A 109 14.42 -8.96 10.36
N LYS A 110 15.59 -8.39 10.65
CA LYS A 110 16.54 -8.93 11.66
C LYS A 110 15.95 -8.92 13.08
N PHE A 111 15.03 -8.01 13.41
CA PHE A 111 14.38 -8.00 14.73
C PHE A 111 13.54 -9.26 15.02
N LEU A 112 13.17 -10.04 13.99
CA LEU A 112 12.49 -11.32 14.16
C LEU A 112 13.41 -12.38 14.80
N GLY A 113 14.73 -12.25 14.66
CA GLY A 113 15.72 -13.17 15.22
C GLY A 113 15.73 -14.56 14.56
N VAL A 114 15.27 -14.67 13.31
CA VAL A 114 15.16 -15.95 12.58
C VAL A 114 16.27 -16.08 11.55
N ALA A 115 17.02 -17.18 11.60
CA ALA A 115 18.03 -17.53 10.60
C ALA A 115 17.37 -17.98 9.28
N ASP A 116 18.05 -17.76 8.14
CA ASP A 116 17.53 -18.09 6.80
C ASP A 116 16.11 -17.54 6.56
N LEU A 117 15.82 -16.33 7.05
CA LEU A 117 14.47 -15.77 7.15
C LEU A 117 13.64 -15.91 5.86
N VAL A 118 14.22 -15.58 4.71
CA VAL A 118 13.55 -15.65 3.41
C VAL A 118 13.03 -17.06 3.10
N LYS A 119 13.82 -18.11 3.39
CA LYS A 119 13.41 -19.51 3.18
C LYS A 119 12.28 -19.93 4.12
N ASN A 120 12.28 -19.35 5.31
CA ASN A 120 11.31 -19.63 6.35
C ASN A 120 10.08 -18.72 6.28
N THR A 121 10.03 -17.78 5.34
CA THR A 121 8.92 -16.84 5.18
C THR A 121 8.03 -17.28 4.03
N LYS A 122 6.76 -17.53 4.38
CA LYS A 122 5.70 -17.82 3.43
C LYS A 122 5.21 -16.55 2.74
N CYS A 123 5.08 -15.46 3.51
CA CYS A 123 4.64 -14.17 2.97
C CYS A 123 5.17 -12.98 3.78
N LEU A 124 5.72 -11.99 3.09
CA LEU A 124 6.00 -10.66 3.59
C LEU A 124 4.98 -9.68 3.02
N VAL A 125 4.17 -9.06 3.88
CA VAL A 125 3.26 -8.00 3.48
C VAL A 125 3.82 -6.67 3.95
N ILE A 126 4.06 -5.74 3.02
CA ILE A 126 4.49 -4.38 3.32
C ILE A 126 3.30 -3.46 3.11
N THR A 127 2.97 -2.68 4.14
CA THR A 127 1.97 -1.61 4.05
C THR A 127 2.62 -0.25 4.16
N SER A 128 1.99 0.75 3.54
CA SER A 128 2.45 2.14 3.47
C SER A 128 1.22 3.06 3.45
N PRO A 129 1.31 4.30 3.95
CA PRO A 129 0.20 5.26 3.92
C PRO A 129 -0.51 5.32 2.56
N GLU A 130 0.30 5.41 1.50
CA GLU A 130 -0.12 5.41 0.11
C GLU A 130 0.90 4.60 -0.70
N LEU A 131 0.53 4.23 -1.92
CA LEU A 131 1.43 3.55 -2.86
C LEU A 131 1.42 4.29 -4.20
N GLU A 132 2.61 4.71 -4.63
CA GLU A 132 2.86 5.34 -5.93
C GLU A 132 3.72 4.44 -6.82
N ASP A 133 3.69 4.65 -8.14
CA ASP A 133 4.42 3.78 -9.11
C ASP A 133 5.94 3.67 -8.83
N PRO A 134 6.69 4.77 -8.63
CA PRO A 134 8.11 4.66 -8.26
C PRO A 134 8.33 3.91 -6.94
N GLN A 135 7.47 4.17 -5.95
CA GLN A 135 7.52 3.54 -4.64
C GLN A 135 7.31 2.04 -4.72
N VAL A 136 6.30 1.60 -5.48
CA VAL A 136 6.05 0.17 -5.70
C VAL A 136 7.23 -0.48 -6.40
N LYS A 137 7.78 0.12 -7.47
CA LYS A 137 8.96 -0.41 -8.15
C LYS A 137 10.16 -0.56 -7.19
N ASN A 138 10.38 0.44 -6.35
CA ASN A 138 11.48 0.42 -5.38
C ASN A 138 11.28 -0.64 -4.29
N MET A 139 10.05 -0.81 -3.79
CA MET A 139 9.69 -1.89 -2.87
C MET A 139 9.85 -3.28 -3.50
N GLU A 140 9.39 -3.47 -4.74
CA GLU A 140 9.54 -4.74 -5.47
C GLU A 140 11.01 -5.10 -5.68
N LYS A 141 11.84 -4.13 -6.11
CA LYS A 141 13.28 -4.32 -6.28
C LYS A 141 13.97 -4.65 -4.96
N ALA A 142 13.64 -3.92 -3.89
CA ALA A 142 14.18 -4.19 -2.56
C ALA A 142 13.84 -5.61 -2.08
N CYS A 143 12.57 -6.04 -2.17
CA CYS A 143 12.17 -7.40 -1.81
C CYS A 143 12.92 -8.47 -2.63
N GLN A 144 13.07 -8.27 -3.94
CA GLN A 144 13.79 -9.18 -4.82
C GLN A 144 15.29 -9.25 -4.49
N ALA A 145 15.90 -8.10 -4.17
CA ALA A 145 17.31 -8.03 -3.76
C ALA A 145 17.58 -8.74 -2.43
N ILE A 146 16.61 -8.70 -1.49
CA ILE A 146 16.66 -9.48 -0.23
C ILE A 146 16.55 -10.99 -0.51
N GLY A 147 15.98 -11.38 -1.66
CA GLY A 147 15.84 -12.77 -2.09
C GLY A 147 14.40 -13.30 -2.06
N PHE A 148 13.41 -12.46 -1.76
CA PHE A 148 12.01 -12.87 -1.85
C PHE A 148 11.58 -13.03 -3.30
N SER A 149 10.94 -14.16 -3.61
CA SER A 149 10.28 -14.32 -4.91
C SER A 149 9.00 -13.48 -5.01
N LYS A 150 8.55 -13.18 -6.24
CA LYS A 150 7.33 -12.39 -6.48
C LYS A 150 6.06 -12.92 -5.81
N ASN A 151 6.02 -14.21 -5.48
CA ASN A 151 4.88 -14.85 -4.82
C ASN A 151 5.01 -14.88 -3.29
N GLN A 152 6.13 -14.44 -2.73
CA GLN A 152 6.41 -14.41 -1.29
C GLN A 152 6.22 -13.02 -0.68
N TYR A 153 5.84 -12.00 -1.46
CA TYR A 153 5.55 -10.69 -0.91
C TYR A 153 4.30 -10.05 -1.51
N MET A 154 3.72 -9.12 -0.75
CA MET A 154 2.56 -8.34 -1.14
C MET A 154 2.76 -6.89 -0.68
N LEU A 155 2.27 -5.95 -1.48
CA LEU A 155 2.19 -4.54 -1.11
C LEU A 155 0.73 -4.20 -0.93
N ILE A 156 0.39 -3.42 0.11
CA ILE A 156 -0.97 -2.92 0.35
C ILE A 156 -0.89 -1.49 0.91
N ASP A 157 -1.91 -0.67 0.69
CA ASP A 157 -1.98 0.65 1.35
C ASP A 157 -2.52 0.53 2.79
N HIS A 158 -2.44 1.61 3.58
CA HIS A 158 -2.97 1.67 4.94
C HIS A 158 -4.47 1.41 5.01
N GLY A 159 -5.23 1.75 3.97
CA GLY A 159 -6.67 1.51 3.93
C GLY A 159 -7.01 0.02 3.79
N GLU A 160 -6.28 -0.68 2.93
CA GLU A 160 -6.38 -2.13 2.76
C GLU A 160 -5.86 -2.86 4.00
N SER A 161 -4.77 -2.38 4.60
CA SER A 161 -4.29 -2.88 5.89
C SER A 161 -5.34 -2.69 7.00
N PHE A 162 -5.99 -1.52 7.08
CA PHE A 162 -7.07 -1.24 8.02
C PHE A 162 -8.27 -2.18 7.82
N TYR A 163 -8.63 -2.46 6.57
CA TYR A 163 -9.66 -3.44 6.20
C TYR A 163 -9.33 -4.83 6.74
N TYR A 164 -8.13 -5.35 6.45
CA TYR A 164 -7.73 -6.68 6.91
C TYR A 164 -7.64 -6.74 8.43
N TYR A 165 -6.99 -5.77 9.06
CA TYR A 165 -6.94 -5.68 10.53
C TYR A 165 -8.33 -5.75 11.14
N SER A 166 -9.28 -4.99 10.57
CA SER A 166 -10.62 -4.83 11.13
C SER A 166 -11.50 -6.08 10.97
N LEU A 167 -11.54 -6.65 9.76
CA LEU A 167 -12.47 -7.73 9.43
C LEU A 167 -11.96 -9.13 9.81
N THR A 168 -10.69 -9.29 10.14
CA THR A 168 -10.16 -10.55 10.72
C THR A 168 -10.30 -10.61 12.25
N GLN A 169 -10.85 -9.56 12.89
CA GLN A 169 -11.20 -9.59 14.32
C GLN A 169 -12.51 -10.36 14.57
N LYS A 170 -12.85 -10.53 15.85
CA LYS A 170 -14.15 -11.11 16.26
C LYS A 170 -15.31 -10.34 15.65
N ARG A 171 -16.33 -11.04 15.13
CA ARG A 171 -17.46 -10.47 14.38
C ARG A 171 -18.16 -9.28 15.05
N GLU A 172 -18.21 -9.27 16.38
CA GLU A 172 -18.78 -8.19 17.19
C GLU A 172 -18.08 -6.83 17.03
N THR A 173 -16.82 -6.79 16.59
CA THR A 173 -16.05 -5.55 16.41
C THR A 173 -16.26 -4.91 15.03
N TRP A 174 -16.94 -5.61 14.11
CA TRP A 174 -17.14 -5.18 12.72
C TRP A 174 -18.52 -5.57 12.15
N ASN A 175 -19.55 -5.74 12.99
CA ASN A 175 -20.92 -6.01 12.54
C ASN A 175 -21.66 -4.79 11.95
N ARG A 176 -21.06 -3.61 12.04
CA ARG A 176 -21.50 -2.31 11.54
C ARG A 176 -20.26 -1.51 11.09
N SER A 177 -20.42 -0.23 10.81
CA SER A 177 -19.31 0.64 10.43
C SER A 177 -18.20 0.66 11.48
N ILE A 178 -16.98 0.93 11.04
CA ILE A 178 -15.81 1.09 11.91
C ILE A 178 -15.27 2.50 11.72
N GLY A 179 -15.08 3.22 12.82
CA GLY A 179 -14.50 4.56 12.80
C GLY A 179 -13.00 4.48 12.97
N TRP A 180 -12.27 5.35 12.28
CA TRP A 180 -10.82 5.48 12.41
C TRP A 180 -10.45 6.95 12.56
N TYR A 181 -9.93 7.32 13.74
CA TYR A 181 -9.29 8.61 13.95
C TYR A 181 -7.77 8.45 13.84
N SER A 182 -7.14 9.25 12.97
CA SER A 182 -5.70 9.36 12.84
C SER A 182 -5.25 10.75 13.28
N PHE A 183 -4.40 10.79 14.30
CA PHE A 183 -3.86 12.03 14.86
C PHE A 183 -2.47 12.34 14.29
N HIS A 184 -2.26 13.60 13.94
CA HIS A 184 -0.94 14.16 13.68
C HIS A 184 -0.82 15.47 14.46
N GLN A 185 -0.32 15.34 15.69
CA GLN A 185 -0.29 16.39 16.71
C GLN A 185 -1.69 16.96 16.97
N ASP A 186 -1.97 18.12 16.39
CA ASP A 186 -3.23 18.86 16.55
C ASP A 186 -4.22 18.55 15.43
N GLU A 187 -3.76 17.99 14.32
CA GLU A 187 -4.63 17.57 13.23
C GLU A 187 -5.26 16.21 13.51
N VAL A 188 -6.57 16.10 13.27
CA VAL A 188 -7.31 14.84 13.40
C VAL A 188 -8.06 14.56 12.13
N LYS A 189 -7.80 13.38 11.55
CA LYS A 189 -8.53 12.84 10.41
C LYS A 189 -9.45 11.72 10.87
N PHE A 190 -10.73 11.79 10.52
CA PHE A 190 -11.69 10.70 10.69
C PHE A 190 -12.02 10.04 9.35
N GLN A 191 -11.96 8.72 9.31
CA GLN A 191 -12.45 7.91 8.19
C GLN A 191 -13.40 6.83 8.70
N GLN A 192 -14.38 6.47 7.87
CA GLN A 192 -15.37 5.45 8.18
C GLN A 192 -15.21 4.28 7.22
N LEU A 193 -15.07 3.06 7.75
CA LEU A 193 -15.14 1.83 6.97
C LEU A 193 -16.59 1.36 6.91
N THR A 194 -17.15 1.31 5.70
CA THR A 194 -18.54 0.90 5.43
C THR A 194 -18.57 -0.44 4.71
N MET A 195 -19.68 -1.17 4.88
CA MET A 195 -19.95 -2.43 4.19
C MET A 195 -21.32 -2.35 3.51
N ASP A 196 -21.34 -2.50 2.19
CA ASP A 196 -22.56 -2.57 1.40
C ASP A 196 -23.01 -4.03 1.25
N SER A 197 -23.90 -4.45 2.14
CA SER A 197 -24.46 -5.80 2.15
C SER A 197 -25.52 -6.06 1.07
N SER A 198 -25.88 -5.06 0.26
CA SER A 198 -26.79 -5.23 -0.88
C SER A 198 -26.12 -5.90 -2.09
N THR A 199 -24.80 -5.93 -2.10
CA THR A 199 -23.97 -6.52 -3.17
C THR A 199 -23.42 -7.89 -2.79
N ARG A 200 -23.03 -8.68 -3.79
CA ARG A 200 -22.32 -9.96 -3.62
C ARG A 200 -21.15 -10.02 -4.60
N PRO A 201 -19.88 -10.05 -4.15
CA PRO A 201 -19.44 -9.96 -2.74
C PRO A 201 -19.83 -8.64 -2.07
N VAL A 202 -19.83 -8.61 -0.74
CA VAL A 202 -20.07 -7.39 0.05
C VAL A 202 -18.95 -6.40 -0.24
N LEU A 203 -19.29 -5.23 -0.78
CA LEU A 203 -18.30 -4.18 -1.04
C LEU A 203 -17.96 -3.44 0.25
N VAL A 204 -16.67 -3.27 0.52
CA VAL A 204 -16.16 -2.57 1.70
C VAL A 204 -15.38 -1.35 1.25
N ARG A 205 -15.65 -0.19 1.83
CA ARG A 205 -15.06 1.09 1.41
C ARG A 205 -14.58 1.88 2.62
N LEU A 206 -13.47 2.59 2.49
CA LEU A 206 -13.17 3.72 3.36
C LEU A 206 -13.79 4.96 2.74
N GLU A 207 -14.69 5.60 3.47
CA GLU A 207 -15.31 6.85 3.06
C GLU A 207 -14.30 8.00 3.08
N GLU A 208 -14.63 9.08 2.35
CA GLU A 208 -13.83 10.29 2.29
C GLU A 208 -13.55 10.85 3.70
N PRO A 209 -12.31 11.27 3.98
CA PRO A 209 -11.92 11.70 5.30
C PRO A 209 -12.56 13.04 5.67
N LYS A 210 -13.05 13.12 6.91
CA LYS A 210 -13.32 14.39 7.58
C LYS A 210 -12.08 14.81 8.37
N LYS A 211 -11.76 16.10 8.40
CA LYS A 211 -10.58 16.63 9.09
C LYS A 211 -10.96 17.80 9.99
N THR A 212 -10.25 17.93 11.10
CA THR A 212 -10.28 19.11 11.96
C THR A 212 -8.89 19.38 12.54
N VAL A 213 -8.69 20.59 13.05
CA VAL A 213 -7.51 20.98 13.82
C VAL A 213 -7.97 21.31 15.22
N LEU A 214 -7.40 20.61 16.20
CA LEU A 214 -7.70 20.81 17.60
C LEU A 214 -6.86 21.96 18.18
N PRO A 215 -7.36 22.66 19.21
CA PRO A 215 -6.55 23.59 19.99
C PRO A 215 -5.24 22.95 20.47
N SER A 216 -4.13 23.67 20.28
CA SER A 216 -2.81 23.20 20.67
C SER A 216 -2.63 23.21 22.18
N LEU A 217 -1.88 22.23 22.69
CA LEU A 217 -1.53 22.15 24.11
C LEU A 217 -0.20 22.86 24.44
N THR A 218 0.46 23.50 23.48
CA THR A 218 1.76 24.17 23.68
C THR A 218 1.64 25.58 24.28
N ALA A 219 0.47 25.96 24.81
CA ALA A 219 0.25 27.26 25.44
C ALA A 219 1.05 27.40 26.75
N PRO A 220 1.37 28.64 27.20
CA PRO A 220 2.02 28.88 28.50
C PRO A 220 1.26 28.23 29.66
N GLU A 221 1.96 27.82 30.73
CA GLU A 221 1.40 27.05 31.86
C GLU A 221 0.15 27.71 32.51
N GLU A 222 0.08 29.05 32.53
CA GLU A 222 -1.06 29.81 33.08
C GLU A 222 -2.36 29.64 32.28
N GLU A 223 -2.29 29.19 31.02
CA GLU A 223 -3.45 28.91 30.15
C GLU A 223 -3.65 27.41 29.88
N GLY A 224 -2.80 26.55 30.46
CA GLY A 224 -2.72 25.12 30.16
C GLY A 224 -4.02 24.36 30.45
N GLU A 225 -4.68 24.62 31.58
CA GLU A 225 -5.95 23.96 31.91
C GLU A 225 -7.07 24.33 30.92
N LYS A 226 -7.18 25.62 30.55
CA LYS A 226 -8.16 26.07 29.55
C LYS A 226 -7.87 25.51 28.16
N ALA A 227 -6.60 25.39 27.78
CA ALA A 227 -6.21 24.79 26.52
C ALA A 227 -6.57 23.29 26.45
N VAL A 228 -6.37 22.56 27.56
CA VAL A 228 -6.78 21.15 27.70
C VAL A 228 -8.30 21.02 27.59
N GLU A 229 -9.07 21.84 28.32
CA GLU A 229 -10.54 21.85 28.24
C GLU A 229 -11.02 22.16 26.83
N ALA A 230 -10.51 23.22 26.20
CA ALA A 230 -10.88 23.61 24.84
C ALA A 230 -10.54 22.52 23.82
N ARG A 231 -9.42 21.81 23.98
CA ARG A 231 -9.04 20.68 23.13
C ARG A 231 -9.99 19.51 23.28
N ASP A 232 -10.34 19.13 24.51
CA ASP A 232 -11.28 18.05 24.79
C ASP A 232 -12.69 18.37 24.28
N GLU A 233 -13.15 19.62 24.42
CA GLU A 233 -14.42 20.08 23.86
C GLU A 233 -14.44 20.06 22.33
N ALA A 234 -13.39 20.57 21.69
CA ALA A 234 -13.26 20.54 20.23
C ALA A 234 -13.26 19.11 19.70
N PHE A 235 -12.54 18.20 20.36
CA PHE A 235 -12.52 16.80 19.96
C PHE A 235 -13.86 16.10 20.19
N ARG A 236 -14.53 16.35 21.32
CA ARG A 236 -15.90 15.88 21.60
C ARG A 236 -16.86 16.32 20.49
N ASP A 237 -16.78 17.56 20.07
CA ASP A 237 -17.69 18.09 19.05
C ASP A 237 -17.38 17.50 17.67
N PHE A 238 -16.10 17.26 17.36
CA PHE A 238 -15.72 16.49 16.18
C PHE A 238 -16.23 15.04 16.24
N ILE A 239 -16.20 14.38 17.41
CA ILE A 239 -16.78 13.04 17.60
C ILE A 239 -18.28 13.05 17.34
N LYS A 240 -19.01 14.07 17.82
CA LYS A 240 -20.46 14.21 17.55
C LYS A 240 -20.74 14.42 16.06
N GLU A 241 -19.91 15.20 15.37
CA GLU A 241 -20.06 15.48 13.93
C GLU A 241 -19.76 14.26 13.04
N THR A 242 -18.81 13.42 13.47
CA THR A 242 -18.32 12.28 12.70
C THR A 242 -19.06 10.98 13.02
N LEU A 243 -19.32 10.69 14.30
CA LEU A 243 -20.05 9.49 14.71
C LEU A 243 -21.56 9.72 14.79
N GLY A 244 -21.99 10.89 15.26
CA GLY A 244 -23.40 11.27 15.39
C GLY A 244 -24.31 10.15 15.90
N THR A 245 -25.42 9.95 15.19
CA THR A 245 -26.36 8.83 15.39
C THR A 245 -25.96 7.57 14.61
N GLY A 246 -24.83 7.60 13.91
CA GLY A 246 -24.30 6.48 13.14
C GLY A 246 -24.03 5.26 14.02
N LEU A 247 -24.22 4.08 13.44
CA LEU A 247 -24.01 2.84 14.15
C LEU A 247 -22.60 2.30 13.87
N PHE A 248 -21.76 2.34 14.91
CA PHE A 248 -20.38 1.86 14.86
C PHE A 248 -20.20 0.64 15.77
N SER A 249 -19.41 -0.32 15.32
CA SER A 249 -19.03 -1.49 16.13
C SER A 249 -17.80 -1.19 16.97
N SER A 250 -16.80 -0.57 16.36
CA SER A 250 -15.56 -0.19 17.01
C SER A 250 -15.01 1.11 16.44
N ILE A 251 -14.18 1.77 17.25
CA ILE A 251 -13.42 2.96 16.92
C ILE A 251 -11.94 2.64 17.11
N GLN A 252 -11.15 2.92 16.09
CA GLN A 252 -9.69 2.78 16.10
C GLN A 252 -9.08 4.18 16.17
N ILE A 253 -8.06 4.35 16.99
CA ILE A 253 -7.31 5.60 17.12
C ILE A 253 -5.83 5.30 16.88
N THR A 254 -5.22 6.02 15.96
CA THR A 254 -3.79 5.91 15.60
C THR A 254 -3.14 7.30 15.57
N GLY A 255 -1.81 7.32 15.50
CA GLY A 255 -0.99 8.52 15.42
C GLY A 255 -0.72 9.16 16.77
N TYR A 256 -0.12 10.35 16.74
CA TYR A 256 0.33 11.07 17.93
C TYR A 256 -0.50 12.33 18.13
N GLY A 257 -0.94 12.59 19.36
CA GLY A 257 -1.77 13.76 19.69
C GLY A 257 -3.02 13.44 20.52
N PHE A 258 -3.40 12.16 20.58
CA PHE A 258 -4.42 11.66 21.50
C PHE A 258 -3.80 11.16 22.80
N SER A 259 -4.39 11.55 23.93
CA SER A 259 -4.10 10.96 25.24
C SER A 259 -5.38 10.89 26.08
N PRO A 260 -5.62 9.78 26.79
CA PRO A 260 -6.67 9.70 27.81
C PRO A 260 -6.53 10.73 28.93
N ASP A 261 -5.37 11.36 29.08
CA ASP A 261 -5.12 12.37 30.11
C ASP A 261 -5.90 13.66 29.84
N TRP A 262 -5.92 14.12 28.58
CA TRP A 262 -6.68 15.32 28.21
C TRP A 262 -8.09 15.01 27.72
N ALA A 263 -8.33 13.83 27.12
CA ALA A 263 -9.59 13.50 26.44
C ALA A 263 -10.70 12.97 27.37
N LYS A 264 -10.91 13.57 28.55
CA LYS A 264 -11.83 13.07 29.59
C LYS A 264 -13.29 13.02 29.14
N ILE A 265 -13.83 14.10 28.57
CA ILE A 265 -15.22 14.14 28.08
C ILE A 265 -15.37 13.47 26.72
N SER A 266 -14.31 13.50 25.90
CA SER A 266 -14.27 12.82 24.61
C SER A 266 -14.35 11.30 24.73
N ILE A 267 -13.69 10.68 25.71
CA ILE A 267 -13.76 9.22 25.95
C ILE A 267 -15.21 8.77 26.18
N GLY A 268 -15.98 9.52 26.97
CA GLY A 268 -17.39 9.21 27.19
C GLY A 268 -18.19 9.20 25.87
N SER A 269 -17.88 10.13 24.97
CA SER A 269 -18.51 10.25 23.65
C SER A 269 -18.08 9.13 22.68
N LEU A 270 -16.81 8.73 22.71
CA LEU A 270 -16.28 7.63 21.90
C LEU A 270 -16.93 6.29 22.27
N CYS A 271 -17.13 6.05 23.57
CA CYS A 271 -17.69 4.81 24.12
C CYS A 271 -19.22 4.74 24.12
N MET A 272 -19.92 5.78 23.62
CA MET A 272 -21.39 5.76 23.51
C MET A 272 -21.87 4.55 22.71
N GLN A 273 -23.09 4.07 23.01
CA GLN A 273 -23.69 2.90 22.35
C GLN A 273 -22.87 1.60 22.47
N ARG A 274 -22.02 1.48 23.51
CA ARG A 274 -21.15 0.31 23.77
C ARG A 274 -20.11 0.06 22.65
N ARG A 275 -19.70 1.11 21.95
CA ARG A 275 -18.61 1.05 20.97
C ARG A 275 -17.32 0.66 21.68
N LYS A 276 -16.58 -0.28 21.10
CA LYS A 276 -15.23 -0.63 21.60
C LYS A 276 -14.22 0.36 21.01
N VAL A 277 -13.41 0.98 21.86
CA VAL A 277 -12.39 1.94 21.45
C VAL A 277 -11.01 1.30 21.64
N TYR A 278 -10.20 1.33 20.60
CA TYR A 278 -8.84 0.81 20.60
C TYR A 278 -7.88 1.92 20.17
N TYR A 279 -6.75 2.01 20.86
CA TYR A 279 -5.71 3.00 20.59
C TYR A 279 -4.36 2.30 20.46
N GLY A 280 -3.66 2.53 19.35
CA GLY A 280 -2.33 1.97 19.10
C GLY A 280 -1.91 2.02 17.63
N ASN A 281 -0.64 2.34 17.39
CA ASN A 281 -0.10 2.51 16.04
C ASN A 281 0.18 1.20 15.30
N ASN A 282 0.28 0.09 16.03
CA ASN A 282 0.58 -1.22 15.44
C ASN A 282 -0.53 -1.79 14.56
N LEU A 283 -1.66 -1.09 14.43
CA LEU A 283 -2.79 -1.48 13.60
C LEU A 283 -2.35 -1.85 12.18
N PHE A 284 -1.52 -1.04 11.53
CA PHE A 284 -1.16 -1.25 10.12
C PHE A 284 -0.22 -2.45 9.92
N ALA A 285 0.77 -2.63 10.80
CA ALA A 285 1.63 -3.81 10.74
C ALA A 285 0.84 -5.10 11.03
N LYS A 286 -0.12 -5.04 11.97
CA LYS A 286 -1.04 -6.16 12.24
C LYS A 286 -1.97 -6.43 11.06
N GLY A 287 -2.51 -5.38 10.43
CA GLY A 287 -3.36 -5.50 9.25
C GLY A 287 -2.64 -6.11 8.05
N ALA A 288 -1.39 -5.69 7.79
CA ALA A 288 -0.53 -6.30 6.79
C ALA A 288 -0.28 -7.78 7.07
N CYS A 289 0.04 -8.13 8.32
CA CYS A 289 0.23 -9.50 8.73
C CYS A 289 -1.06 -10.35 8.56
N ALA A 290 -2.21 -9.79 8.94
CA ALA A 290 -3.51 -10.44 8.77
C ALA A 290 -3.88 -10.63 7.29
N ALA A 291 -3.53 -9.67 6.42
CA ALA A 291 -3.72 -9.78 4.97
C ALA A 291 -2.99 -10.99 4.38
N GLY A 292 -1.74 -11.22 4.82
CA GLY A 292 -0.95 -12.38 4.40
C GLY A 292 -1.58 -13.71 4.82
N LYS A 293 -2.09 -13.78 6.07
CA LYS A 293 -2.81 -14.95 6.59
C LYS A 293 -4.11 -15.21 5.83
N GLU A 294 -4.89 -14.16 5.59
CA GLU A 294 -6.17 -14.25 4.92
C GLU A 294 -6.03 -14.68 3.45
N ARG A 295 -5.09 -14.08 2.70
CA ARG A 295 -4.92 -14.36 1.26
C ARG A 295 -4.38 -15.77 1.00
N LEU A 296 -3.55 -16.30 1.90
CA LEU A 296 -2.86 -17.58 1.69
C LEU A 296 -3.49 -18.77 2.42
N GLU A 297 -4.18 -18.55 3.54
CA GLU A 297 -4.64 -19.64 4.41
C GLU A 297 -6.14 -19.56 4.69
N ASP A 298 -6.59 -18.58 5.48
CA ASP A 298 -7.91 -18.62 6.13
C ASP A 298 -9.06 -18.40 5.15
N LYS A 299 -8.91 -17.46 4.22
CA LYS A 299 -9.90 -17.12 3.20
C LYS A 299 -11.30 -16.82 3.79
N ILE A 300 -11.37 -16.34 5.04
CA ILE A 300 -12.61 -16.05 5.75
C ILE A 300 -13.35 -14.84 5.17
N LEU A 301 -12.64 -13.97 4.45
CA LEU A 301 -13.15 -12.77 3.79
C LEU A 301 -13.50 -13.00 2.31
N LYS A 302 -13.57 -14.25 1.82
CA LYS A 302 -13.95 -14.55 0.41
C LYS A 302 -15.26 -13.90 -0.04
N GLY A 303 -16.19 -13.64 0.88
CA GLY A 303 -17.47 -12.97 0.62
C GLY A 303 -17.43 -11.43 0.65
N TYR A 304 -16.26 -10.84 0.92
CA TYR A 304 -16.04 -9.40 1.07
C TYR A 304 -15.02 -8.92 0.04
N ARG A 305 -15.18 -7.70 -0.43
CA ARG A 305 -14.25 -7.07 -1.37
C ARG A 305 -13.98 -5.64 -0.93
N TYR A 306 -12.74 -5.37 -0.54
CA TYR A 306 -12.29 -4.01 -0.29
C TYR A 306 -12.12 -3.27 -1.61
N MET A 307 -12.73 -2.09 -1.71
CA MET A 307 -12.62 -1.18 -2.85
C MET A 307 -11.48 -0.19 -2.57
N SER A 308 -10.25 -0.69 -2.64
CA SER A 308 -9.06 0.15 -2.47
C SER A 308 -9.01 1.22 -3.56
N PRO A 309 -8.46 2.41 -3.26
CA PRO A 309 -8.02 3.37 -4.28
C PRO A 309 -7.02 2.76 -5.28
N ALA A 310 -6.36 1.66 -4.95
CA ALA A 310 -5.48 0.93 -5.86
C ALA A 310 -6.21 -0.04 -6.81
N LEU A 311 -7.48 -0.38 -6.54
CA LEU A 311 -8.20 -1.43 -7.26
C LEU A 311 -8.59 -0.98 -8.66
N VAL A 312 -8.08 -1.66 -9.70
CA VAL A 312 -8.49 -1.41 -11.09
C VAL A 312 -9.93 -1.87 -11.30
N LEU A 313 -10.76 -0.96 -11.80
CA LEU A 313 -12.19 -1.21 -12.03
C LEU A 313 -12.53 -1.47 -13.49
N LYS A 314 -11.52 -1.60 -14.36
CA LYS A 314 -11.71 -1.75 -15.80
C LYS A 314 -11.11 -3.05 -16.30
N ASP A 315 -11.90 -3.80 -17.04
CA ASP A 315 -11.42 -4.89 -17.88
C ASP A 315 -10.96 -4.31 -19.21
N VAL A 316 -9.79 -4.71 -19.67
CA VAL A 316 -9.22 -4.28 -20.96
C VAL A 316 -8.88 -5.52 -21.77
N GLY A 317 -9.36 -5.56 -23.01
CA GLY A 317 -9.01 -6.61 -23.95
C GLY A 317 -9.08 -6.12 -25.39
N MET A 318 -8.92 -7.02 -26.34
CA MET A 318 -8.99 -6.72 -27.77
C MET A 318 -9.78 -7.81 -28.49
N GLU A 319 -10.52 -7.44 -29.53
CA GLU A 319 -11.06 -8.41 -30.49
C GLU A 319 -9.95 -8.72 -31.50
N MET A 320 -9.53 -9.98 -31.57
CA MET A 320 -8.41 -10.39 -32.43
C MET A 320 -8.64 -11.78 -33.02
N ARG A 321 -7.79 -12.19 -33.98
CA ARG A 321 -7.76 -13.57 -34.47
C ARG A 321 -6.70 -14.35 -33.71
N VAL A 322 -7.12 -15.31 -32.89
CA VAL A 322 -6.24 -16.21 -32.15
C VAL A 322 -6.33 -17.59 -32.80
N MET A 323 -5.19 -18.11 -33.26
CA MET A 323 -5.13 -19.40 -33.98
C MET A 323 -6.10 -19.47 -35.19
N GLY A 324 -6.27 -18.34 -35.89
CA GLY A 324 -7.10 -18.22 -37.08
C GLY A 324 -8.58 -17.91 -36.84
N ALA A 325 -9.07 -18.04 -35.61
CA ALA A 325 -10.47 -17.78 -35.25
C ALA A 325 -10.65 -16.41 -34.56
N PRO A 326 -11.73 -15.66 -34.86
CA PRO A 326 -12.09 -14.47 -34.09
C PRO A 326 -12.32 -14.80 -32.62
N ALA A 327 -11.69 -14.06 -31.71
CA ALA A 327 -11.79 -14.23 -30.28
C ALA A 327 -11.52 -12.91 -29.54
N TYR A 328 -12.19 -12.74 -28.40
CA TYR A 328 -11.84 -11.71 -27.43
C TYR A 328 -10.62 -12.17 -26.62
N TYR A 329 -9.55 -11.39 -26.66
CA TYR A 329 -8.32 -11.63 -25.89
C TYR A 329 -8.26 -10.69 -24.68
N PRO A 330 -8.40 -11.19 -23.46
CA PRO A 330 -8.28 -10.37 -22.25
C PRO A 330 -6.82 -9.98 -22.01
N LEU A 331 -6.57 -8.70 -21.74
CA LEU A 331 -5.26 -8.18 -21.36
C LEU A 331 -5.21 -7.90 -19.86
N ILE A 332 -6.13 -7.07 -19.36
CA ILE A 332 -6.25 -6.72 -17.94
C ILE A 332 -7.65 -7.07 -17.46
N GLU A 333 -7.72 -7.65 -16.26
CA GLU A 333 -8.98 -7.94 -15.57
C GLU A 333 -9.16 -6.97 -14.41
N ALA A 334 -10.39 -6.48 -14.24
CA ALA A 334 -10.78 -5.69 -13.08
C ALA A 334 -10.67 -6.48 -11.77
N GLY A 335 -10.52 -5.78 -10.66
CA GLY A 335 -10.48 -6.38 -9.32
C GLY A 335 -9.09 -6.81 -8.85
N LYS A 336 -8.02 -6.37 -9.52
CA LYS A 336 -6.63 -6.47 -9.04
C LYS A 336 -6.07 -5.07 -8.77
N ASN A 337 -5.07 -4.97 -7.91
CA ASN A 337 -4.42 -3.70 -7.61
C ASN A 337 -3.60 -3.25 -8.84
N TRP A 338 -3.57 -1.95 -9.13
CA TRP A 338 -3.01 -1.43 -10.40
C TRP A 338 -1.55 -1.83 -10.63
N TYR A 339 -0.74 -1.97 -9.58
CA TYR A 339 0.66 -2.39 -9.69
C TYR A 339 0.83 -3.88 -10.03
N GLU A 340 -0.21 -4.69 -9.80
CA GLU A 340 -0.28 -6.09 -10.27
C GLU A 340 -0.81 -6.18 -11.72
N CYS A 341 -1.41 -5.10 -12.25
CA CYS A 341 -2.05 -5.05 -13.56
C CYS A 341 -1.04 -4.74 -14.68
N LYS A 342 -0.28 -5.77 -15.07
CA LYS A 342 0.65 -5.75 -16.21
C LYS A 342 0.29 -6.86 -17.19
N ALA A 343 0.28 -6.55 -18.48
CA ALA A 343 0.01 -7.51 -19.54
C ALA A 343 0.83 -7.20 -20.79
N GLY A 344 1.07 -8.19 -21.62
CA GLY A 344 1.68 -7.96 -22.91
C GLY A 344 1.47 -9.13 -23.85
N CYS A 345 1.45 -8.82 -25.13
CA CYS A 345 1.38 -9.81 -26.19
C CYS A 345 2.12 -9.28 -27.43
N GLU A 346 2.30 -10.16 -28.39
CA GLU A 346 2.70 -9.74 -29.72
C GLU A 346 1.54 -9.96 -30.68
N LEU A 347 1.37 -9.04 -31.61
CA LEU A 347 0.26 -9.02 -32.55
C LEU A 347 0.74 -8.71 -33.96
N ILE A 348 0.01 -9.21 -34.95
CA ILE A 348 0.25 -8.95 -36.37
C ILE A 348 -0.94 -8.14 -36.87
N LEU A 349 -0.66 -7.00 -37.50
CA LEU A 349 -1.72 -6.16 -38.06
C LEU A 349 -2.31 -6.80 -39.33
N ASP A 350 -3.63 -6.76 -39.45
CA ASP A 350 -4.40 -7.27 -40.60
C ASP A 350 -5.17 -6.09 -41.25
N ASP A 351 -4.50 -5.36 -42.15
CA ASP A 351 -4.99 -4.15 -42.82
C ASP A 351 -5.57 -3.07 -41.87
N ILE A 352 -5.00 -2.95 -40.67
CA ILE A 352 -5.32 -1.93 -39.68
C ILE A 352 -4.10 -1.07 -39.37
N THR A 353 -4.32 0.22 -39.09
CA THR A 353 -3.29 1.21 -38.78
C THR A 353 -3.37 1.73 -37.34
N GLU A 354 -4.24 1.12 -36.53
CA GLU A 354 -4.57 1.52 -35.17
C GLU A 354 -4.84 0.28 -34.32
N LEU A 355 -4.69 0.41 -33.00
CA LEU A 355 -5.08 -0.61 -32.04
C LEU A 355 -6.43 -0.24 -31.43
N VAL A 356 -7.33 -1.20 -31.34
CA VAL A 356 -8.66 -1.01 -30.75
C VAL A 356 -8.79 -1.85 -29.50
N PHE A 357 -8.91 -1.18 -28.35
CA PHE A 357 -9.15 -1.79 -27.06
C PHE A 357 -10.64 -1.81 -26.76
N VAL A 358 -11.12 -2.93 -26.22
CA VAL A 358 -12.47 -3.09 -25.69
C VAL A 358 -12.38 -3.01 -24.18
N VAL A 359 -13.05 -2.01 -23.61
CA VAL A 359 -12.98 -1.67 -22.19
C VAL A 359 -14.34 -1.91 -21.54
N GLY A 360 -14.37 -2.75 -20.51
CA GLY A 360 -15.53 -2.90 -19.62
C GLY A 360 -15.29 -2.20 -18.30
N THR A 361 -16.28 -1.49 -17.76
CA THR A 361 -16.22 -0.90 -16.42
C THR A 361 -16.98 -1.77 -15.43
N PHE A 362 -16.42 -2.01 -14.25
CA PHE A 362 -17.08 -2.74 -13.18
C PHE A 362 -18.44 -2.09 -12.84
N GLY A 363 -19.51 -2.90 -12.88
CA GLY A 363 -20.88 -2.46 -12.63
C GLY A 363 -21.61 -1.88 -13.85
N GLU A 364 -20.93 -1.64 -14.96
CA GLU A 364 -21.53 -1.19 -16.21
C GLU A 364 -21.81 -2.36 -17.16
N LYS A 365 -22.94 -2.32 -17.87
CA LYS A 365 -23.30 -3.36 -18.85
C LYS A 365 -22.63 -3.17 -20.22
N HIS A 366 -22.29 -1.92 -20.56
CA HIS A 366 -21.79 -1.58 -21.88
C HIS A 366 -20.27 -1.50 -21.89
N LYS A 367 -19.65 -2.11 -22.90
CA LYS A 367 -18.23 -1.96 -23.17
C LYS A 367 -17.99 -0.80 -24.14
N LYS A 368 -16.90 -0.06 -23.94
CA LYS A 368 -16.46 1.03 -24.83
C LYS A 368 -15.31 0.54 -25.71
N LYS A 369 -15.20 1.11 -26.91
CA LYS A 369 -14.03 0.92 -27.78
C LYS A 369 -13.14 2.16 -27.66
N VAL A 370 -11.87 1.95 -27.34
CA VAL A 370 -10.84 2.98 -27.24
C VAL A 370 -9.82 2.72 -28.32
N ILE A 371 -9.53 3.73 -29.14
CA ILE A 371 -8.65 3.62 -30.31
C ILE A 371 -7.32 4.29 -29.98
N MET A 372 -6.22 3.61 -30.25
CA MET A 372 -4.85 4.12 -30.18
C MET A 372 -4.27 4.16 -31.60
N GLY A 373 -4.01 5.37 -32.10
CA GLY A 373 -3.38 5.55 -33.41
C GLY A 373 -1.89 5.19 -33.38
N LEU A 374 -1.35 4.75 -34.52
CA LEU A 374 0.08 4.45 -34.67
C LEU A 374 0.73 5.42 -35.67
N PRO A 375 0.93 6.71 -35.30
CA PRO A 375 1.42 7.71 -36.22
C PRO A 375 2.79 7.34 -36.82
N GLY A 376 2.85 7.41 -38.15
CA GLY A 376 4.02 7.05 -38.95
C GLY A 376 4.37 5.56 -38.92
N LEU A 377 3.42 4.68 -38.63
CA LEU A 377 3.56 3.26 -38.91
C LEU A 377 4.04 3.07 -40.37
N PRO A 378 5.09 2.27 -40.63
CA PRO A 378 5.57 2.03 -41.99
C PRO A 378 4.50 1.37 -42.85
N GLU A 379 4.37 1.83 -44.10
CA GLU A 379 3.54 1.15 -45.09
C GLU A 379 4.23 -0.15 -45.52
N ARG A 380 3.58 -1.28 -45.24
CA ARG A 380 4.03 -2.61 -45.63
C ARG A 380 2.82 -3.43 -46.11
N PRO A 381 3.04 -4.52 -46.88
CA PRO A 381 1.95 -5.42 -47.25
C PRO A 381 1.18 -5.95 -46.03
N ASN A 382 -0.06 -6.38 -46.24
CA ASN A 382 -0.87 -6.94 -45.15
C ASN A 382 -0.15 -8.09 -44.42
N LYS A 383 -0.30 -8.17 -43.09
CA LYS A 383 0.29 -9.20 -42.21
C LYS A 383 1.81 -9.22 -42.16
N THR A 384 2.46 -8.11 -42.51
CA THR A 384 3.92 -7.96 -42.46
C THR A 384 4.39 -6.94 -41.41
N THR A 385 3.48 -6.54 -40.51
CA THR A 385 3.79 -5.70 -39.35
C THR A 385 3.50 -6.46 -38.07
N ARG A 386 4.56 -6.81 -37.34
CA ARG A 386 4.51 -7.44 -36.01
C ARG A 386 4.82 -6.41 -34.95
N LEU A 387 3.93 -6.25 -33.98
CA LEU A 387 4.09 -5.32 -32.88
C LEU A 387 4.23 -6.08 -31.56
N SER A 388 5.08 -5.59 -30.66
CA SER A 388 5.00 -5.91 -29.24
C SER A 388 4.09 -4.89 -28.57
N LEU A 389 3.12 -5.38 -27.79
CA LEU A 389 2.20 -4.57 -26.98
C LEU A 389 2.46 -4.87 -25.50
N ALA A 390 2.65 -3.84 -24.70
CA ALA A 390 2.76 -3.93 -23.25
C ALA A 390 1.83 -2.91 -22.59
N LEU A 391 1.03 -3.36 -21.64
CA LEU A 391 0.15 -2.54 -20.81
C LEU A 391 0.63 -2.66 -19.37
N ALA A 392 0.76 -1.53 -18.68
CA ALA A 392 1.02 -1.49 -17.24
C ALA A 392 0.27 -0.31 -16.64
N TYR A 393 -0.60 -0.57 -15.66
CA TYR A 393 -1.16 0.54 -14.90
C TYR A 393 -0.09 1.19 -14.01
N VAL A 394 -0.15 2.52 -13.91
CA VAL A 394 0.72 3.34 -13.05
C VAL A 394 -0.08 4.06 -11.95
N SER A 395 -1.42 3.96 -12.01
CA SER A 395 -2.35 4.37 -10.96
C SER A 395 -3.68 3.65 -11.19
N GLN A 396 -4.71 3.88 -10.37
CA GLN A 396 -6.04 3.30 -10.59
C GLN A 396 -6.67 3.67 -11.95
N LYS A 397 -6.39 4.88 -12.44
CA LYS A 397 -7.05 5.47 -13.61
C LYS A 397 -6.18 5.43 -14.86
N LYS A 398 -4.85 5.48 -14.70
CA LYS A 398 -3.90 5.64 -15.79
C LYS A 398 -3.18 4.33 -16.13
N CYS A 399 -3.27 3.93 -17.39
CA CYS A 399 -2.59 2.78 -17.96
C CYS A 399 -1.56 3.22 -19.00
N ARG A 400 -0.29 2.84 -18.83
CA ARG A 400 0.75 3.08 -19.83
C ARG A 400 0.70 1.95 -20.85
N VAL A 401 0.55 2.32 -22.12
CA VAL A 401 0.50 1.41 -23.26
C VAL A 401 1.74 1.66 -24.11
N VAL A 402 2.62 0.67 -24.18
CA VAL A 402 3.85 0.71 -24.97
C VAL A 402 3.73 -0.26 -26.13
N VAL A 403 3.85 0.25 -27.34
CA VAL A 403 3.80 -0.50 -28.59
C VAL A 403 5.13 -0.36 -29.31
N LYS A 404 5.75 -1.47 -29.74
CA LYS A 404 7.03 -1.46 -30.47
C LYS A 404 6.88 -2.20 -31.79
N ASP A 405 7.32 -1.61 -32.89
CA ASP A 405 7.41 -2.31 -34.17
C ASP A 405 8.61 -3.27 -34.14
N LEU A 406 8.33 -4.57 -34.16
CA LEU A 406 9.36 -5.61 -34.15
C LEU A 406 9.83 -5.98 -35.57
N GLY A 407 8.98 -5.73 -36.58
CA GLY A 407 9.20 -6.26 -37.93
C GLY A 407 9.28 -7.80 -37.97
N PHE A 408 9.77 -8.32 -39.11
CA PHE A 408 10.03 -9.73 -39.39
C PHE A 408 11.49 -9.95 -39.83
N GLY A 409 12.43 -9.38 -39.10
CA GLY A 409 13.86 -9.47 -39.43
C GLY A 409 14.18 -8.79 -40.76
N GLU A 410 15.02 -9.40 -41.59
CA GLU A 410 15.48 -8.79 -42.85
C GLU A 410 14.36 -8.62 -43.89
N MET A 411 13.35 -9.49 -43.89
CA MET A 411 12.24 -9.41 -44.86
C MET A 411 11.41 -8.14 -44.66
N PHE A 412 11.16 -7.77 -43.40
CA PHE A 412 10.48 -6.54 -43.02
C PHE A 412 11.16 -5.96 -41.79
N PRO A 413 12.21 -5.13 -41.96
CA PRO A 413 12.99 -4.62 -40.83
C PRO A 413 12.13 -3.83 -39.87
N SER A 414 12.39 -3.97 -38.56
CA SER A 414 11.82 -3.07 -37.55
C SER A 414 12.12 -1.63 -37.93
N SER A 415 11.12 -0.75 -37.82
CA SER A 415 11.32 0.69 -37.96
C SER A 415 11.98 1.34 -36.74
N GLY A 416 12.19 0.59 -35.66
CA GLY A 416 12.63 1.12 -34.36
C GLY A 416 11.59 1.98 -33.65
N LYS A 417 10.38 2.12 -34.22
CA LYS A 417 9.33 2.96 -33.62
C LYS A 417 8.79 2.37 -32.33
N VAL A 418 8.60 3.27 -31.38
CA VAL A 418 7.95 3.02 -30.09
C VAL A 418 6.86 4.06 -29.91
N TRP A 419 5.63 3.60 -29.70
CA TRP A 419 4.51 4.43 -29.27
C TRP A 419 4.31 4.19 -27.77
N ASP A 420 4.30 5.24 -26.99
CA ASP A 420 4.22 5.19 -25.53
C ASP A 420 3.17 6.20 -25.08
N GLU A 421 1.99 5.69 -24.75
CA GLU A 421 0.84 6.51 -24.38
C GLU A 421 0.39 6.22 -22.95
N LEU A 422 -0.02 7.28 -22.25
CA LEU A 422 -0.64 7.18 -20.95
C LEU A 422 -2.15 7.41 -21.11
N VAL A 423 -2.93 6.34 -20.97
CA VAL A 423 -4.36 6.31 -21.29
C VAL A 423 -5.20 6.29 -20.02
N GLU A 424 -6.28 7.07 -20.02
CA GLU A 424 -7.41 6.90 -19.11
C GLU A 424 -8.60 6.40 -19.94
N TRP A 425 -8.98 5.14 -19.75
CA TRP A 425 -9.92 4.43 -20.63
C TRP A 425 -11.35 4.99 -20.71
#